data_AF-A0A1H3QQV5-F1
#
_entry.id   AF-A0A1H3QQV5-F1
#
_cell.length_a   1.000
_cell.length_b   1.000
_cell.length_c   1.000
_cell.angle_alpha   90.00
_cell.angle_beta   90.00
_cell.angle_gamma   90.00
#
_symmetry.space_group_name_H-M   'P 1'
#
loop_
_entity.id
_entity.type
_entity.pdbx_description
1 polymer ?
#
loop_
_entity_poly.entity_id
_entity_poly.type
_entity_poly.pdbx_seq_one_letter_code
_entity_poly.pdbx_strand_id
1 'polypeptide(L)'
;MTLADVVDGAIGRWQLMRSESAAEVADRNFRTWLFETLPEQAASSGPYDPRDHAYIVYETATALYRAGNITDSFLLLRWYGEHYAHHPDPELGARVIDMLTDLCAYTGQADAAANAAAAGVLRDVVDAVRGPVDVRVERALCRALAIHAHLRGDHLAAGDLSSKRKEQAALWAEIFRRYRHNADPELRGRAAQGLYNTALVSLQSGDERAAREKFGELVTSFGQARGGNPDVDEWLSRAEHAGAVLDGFAVGEPELNLDYLEKQRDWDRKRRRKGFGLPWLLAGAPRNHMAELVRVARQKHQSSVGQVRSWLCSGEPFVLLLRNFGLAEESATSSALASVLEDPDDPQGDYVQTIVHRDCSAALAELELAAPMITVASTKAGELELSSAFGQFVPRAALYLPDATWFETVAKLIPLAAQVIVWAAELTPALAQEIACLREHGRMADTLIIVDEPPSVIQQAFLPRGKNEVLTTNHPALAEFPNVVDAREFKNRGVADSPPLQQLLIALAAAREVPIEQRIDRIRTHLA
;
A
#
# COMPACT_ATOMS: atom_id res chain seq x y z
N MET A 1 -6.83 -36.16 -31.44
CA MET A 1 -6.77 -34.69 -31.33
C MET A 1 -6.41 -34.38 -29.89
N THR A 2 -5.33 -33.65 -29.66
CA THR A 2 -4.89 -33.25 -28.32
C THR A 2 -5.71 -32.05 -27.85
N LEU A 3 -5.68 -31.76 -26.54
CA LEU A 3 -6.31 -30.54 -26.01
C LEU A 3 -5.75 -29.26 -26.65
N ALA A 4 -4.43 -29.23 -26.90
CA ALA A 4 -3.77 -28.10 -27.56
C ALA A 4 -4.35 -27.87 -28.96
N ASP A 5 -4.57 -28.94 -29.74
CA ASP A 5 -5.17 -28.83 -31.07
C ASP A 5 -6.59 -28.23 -31.01
N VAL A 6 -7.37 -28.55 -29.97
CA VAL A 6 -8.73 -28.01 -29.78
C VAL A 6 -8.69 -26.54 -29.42
N VAL A 7 -7.80 -26.16 -28.48
CA VAL A 7 -7.63 -24.77 -28.04
C VAL A 7 -7.14 -23.90 -29.20
N ASP A 8 -6.13 -24.35 -29.95
CA ASP A 8 -5.61 -23.64 -31.12
C ASP A 8 -6.69 -23.52 -32.21
N GLY A 9 -7.49 -24.57 -32.42
CA GLY A 9 -8.63 -24.54 -33.31
C GLY A 9 -9.71 -23.52 -32.90
N ALA A 10 -10.00 -23.42 -31.59
CA ALA A 10 -10.94 -22.44 -31.05
C ALA A 10 -10.43 -21.01 -31.23
N ILE A 11 -9.15 -20.74 -30.96
CA ILE A 11 -8.51 -19.43 -31.17
C ILE A 11 -8.51 -19.06 -32.65
N GLY A 12 -8.14 -20.00 -33.53
CA GLY A 12 -8.15 -19.78 -34.97
C GLY A 12 -9.56 -19.43 -35.48
N ARG A 13 -10.59 -20.12 -34.97
CA ARG A 13 -11.99 -19.83 -35.31
C ARG A 13 -12.45 -18.46 -34.81
N TRP A 14 -12.05 -18.07 -33.60
CA TRP A 14 -12.31 -16.74 -33.04
C TRP A 14 -11.74 -15.63 -33.93
N GLN A 15 -10.45 -15.76 -34.28
CA GLN A 15 -9.74 -14.81 -35.14
C GLN A 15 -10.37 -14.73 -36.53
N LEU A 16 -10.76 -15.87 -37.11
CA LEU A 16 -11.42 -15.91 -38.41
C LEU A 16 -12.75 -15.14 -38.35
N MET A 17 -13.63 -15.45 -37.39
CA MET A 17 -14.93 -14.78 -37.25
C MET A 17 -14.80 -13.27 -37.07
N ARG A 18 -13.80 -12.80 -36.32
CA ARG A 18 -13.54 -11.37 -36.15
C ARG A 18 -12.93 -10.68 -37.37
N SER A 19 -12.28 -11.42 -38.26
CA SER A 19 -11.79 -10.85 -39.53
C SER A 19 -12.89 -10.78 -40.61
N GLU A 20 -13.89 -11.65 -40.54
CA GLU A 20 -14.98 -11.75 -41.54
C GLU A 20 -16.23 -10.93 -41.17
N SER A 21 -16.36 -10.46 -39.93
CA SER A 21 -17.58 -9.80 -39.43
C SER A 21 -17.28 -8.67 -38.46
N ALA A 22 -18.26 -7.78 -38.27
CA ALA A 22 -18.21 -6.76 -37.22
C ALA A 22 -18.09 -7.43 -35.83
N ALA A 23 -17.37 -6.80 -34.91
CA ALA A 23 -17.01 -7.37 -33.60
C ALA A 23 -18.20 -7.96 -32.84
N GLU A 24 -19.32 -7.23 -32.71
CA GLU A 24 -20.50 -7.73 -31.99
C GLU A 24 -21.13 -8.98 -32.62
N VAL A 25 -21.10 -9.08 -33.95
CA VAL A 25 -21.64 -10.24 -34.69
C VAL A 25 -20.69 -11.42 -34.54
N ALA A 26 -19.39 -11.18 -34.67
CA ALA A 26 -18.36 -12.20 -34.46
C ALA A 26 -18.43 -12.77 -33.04
N ASP A 27 -18.52 -11.90 -32.03
CA ASP A 27 -18.60 -12.26 -30.62
C ASP A 27 -19.83 -13.14 -30.33
N ARG A 28 -21.00 -12.76 -30.85
CA ARG A 28 -22.24 -13.54 -30.72
C ARG A 28 -22.15 -14.90 -31.40
N ASN A 29 -21.65 -14.93 -32.63
CA ASN A 29 -21.53 -16.16 -33.42
C ASN A 29 -20.55 -17.14 -32.77
N PHE A 30 -19.42 -16.64 -32.27
CA PHE A 30 -18.46 -17.47 -31.57
C PHE A 30 -18.98 -17.95 -30.23
N ARG A 31 -19.65 -17.10 -29.43
CA ARG A 31 -20.29 -17.53 -28.18
C ARG A 31 -21.28 -18.67 -28.43
N THR A 32 -22.13 -18.53 -29.44
CA THR A 32 -23.10 -19.57 -29.85
C THR A 32 -22.37 -20.86 -30.24
N TRP A 33 -21.34 -20.75 -31.08
CA TRP A 33 -20.56 -21.91 -31.48
C TRP A 33 -19.89 -22.60 -30.29
N LEU A 34 -19.24 -21.84 -29.42
CA LEU A 34 -18.45 -22.36 -28.31
C LEU A 34 -19.37 -23.05 -27.28
N PHE A 35 -20.46 -22.42 -26.86
CA PHE A 35 -21.28 -22.92 -25.76
C PHE A 35 -22.47 -23.79 -26.17
N GLU A 36 -22.85 -23.80 -27.45
CA GLU A 36 -23.98 -24.60 -27.94
C GLU A 36 -23.49 -25.63 -28.96
N THR A 37 -22.90 -25.17 -30.07
CA THR A 37 -22.55 -26.05 -31.19
C THR A 37 -21.43 -27.05 -30.88
N LEU A 38 -20.36 -26.61 -30.19
CA LEU A 38 -19.22 -27.47 -29.88
C LEU A 38 -19.59 -28.62 -28.93
N PRO A 39 -20.32 -28.38 -27.82
CA PRO A 39 -20.91 -29.44 -27.00
C PRO A 39 -21.78 -30.43 -27.78
N GLU A 40 -22.69 -29.94 -28.64
CA GLU A 40 -23.57 -30.79 -29.45
C GLU A 40 -22.79 -31.71 -30.41
N GLN A 41 -21.74 -31.16 -31.05
CA GLN A 41 -20.85 -31.92 -31.93
C GLN A 41 -20.06 -32.98 -31.16
N ALA A 42 -19.57 -32.66 -29.96
CA ALA A 42 -18.86 -33.59 -29.10
C ALA A 42 -19.78 -34.73 -28.63
N ALA A 43 -21.00 -34.40 -28.17
CA ALA A 43 -22.00 -35.38 -27.75
C ALA A 43 -22.48 -36.29 -28.89
N SER A 44 -22.50 -35.79 -30.12
CA SER A 44 -22.80 -36.59 -31.32
C SER A 44 -21.69 -37.57 -31.70
N SER A 45 -20.46 -37.33 -31.23
CA SER A 45 -19.26 -38.10 -31.59
C SER A 45 -18.88 -39.16 -30.53
N GLY A 46 -19.52 -39.16 -29.36
CA GLY A 46 -19.24 -40.08 -28.26
C GLY A 46 -19.75 -39.59 -26.90
N PRO A 47 -19.36 -40.25 -25.79
CA PRO A 47 -19.69 -39.78 -24.44
C PRO A 47 -19.15 -38.35 -24.23
N TYR A 48 -20.02 -37.43 -23.85
CA TYR A 48 -19.67 -36.03 -23.58
C TYR A 48 -19.69 -35.75 -22.08
N ASP A 49 -18.58 -35.24 -21.55
CA ASP A 49 -18.50 -34.70 -20.19
C ASP A 49 -18.47 -33.16 -20.25
N PRO A 50 -19.46 -32.45 -19.69
CA PRO A 50 -19.46 -30.99 -19.59
C PRO A 50 -18.20 -30.41 -18.90
N ARG A 51 -17.50 -31.22 -18.09
CA ARG A 51 -16.24 -30.86 -17.43
C ARG A 51 -15.10 -30.67 -18.44
N ASP A 52 -15.05 -31.50 -19.49
CA ASP A 52 -14.05 -31.37 -20.55
C ASP A 52 -14.27 -30.07 -21.33
N HIS A 53 -15.54 -29.74 -21.62
CA HIS A 53 -15.88 -28.48 -22.28
C HIS A 53 -15.52 -27.26 -21.42
N ALA A 54 -15.84 -27.29 -20.13
CA ALA A 54 -15.48 -26.22 -19.21
C ALA A 54 -13.96 -25.99 -19.19
N TYR A 55 -13.18 -27.07 -19.18
CA TYR A 55 -11.72 -27.01 -19.23
C TYR A 55 -11.20 -26.45 -20.57
N ILE A 56 -11.79 -26.82 -21.71
CA ILE A 56 -11.44 -26.24 -23.02
C ILE A 56 -11.66 -24.73 -23.05
N VAL A 57 -12.79 -24.25 -22.52
CA VAL A 57 -13.09 -22.81 -22.47
C VAL A 57 -12.06 -22.07 -21.60
N TYR A 58 -11.75 -22.62 -20.43
CA TYR A 58 -10.74 -22.07 -19.53
C TYR A 58 -9.34 -21.99 -20.17
N GLU A 59 -8.89 -23.08 -20.80
CA GLU A 59 -7.57 -23.11 -21.47
C GLU A 59 -7.54 -22.16 -22.66
N THR A 60 -8.65 -22.00 -23.38
CA THR A 60 -8.77 -21.01 -24.46
C THR A 60 -8.62 -19.59 -23.94
N ALA A 61 -9.31 -19.23 -22.84
CA ALA A 61 -9.17 -17.93 -22.21
C ALA A 61 -7.73 -17.69 -21.70
N THR A 62 -7.11 -18.71 -21.12
CA THR A 62 -5.73 -18.66 -20.63
C THR A 62 -4.72 -18.47 -21.77
N ALA A 63 -4.91 -19.18 -22.89
CA ALA A 63 -4.07 -19.06 -24.08
C ALA A 63 -4.19 -17.67 -24.73
N LEU A 64 -5.40 -17.10 -24.79
CA LEU A 64 -5.60 -15.71 -25.25
C LEU A 64 -4.85 -14.70 -24.36
N TYR A 65 -4.89 -14.87 -23.03
CA TYR A 65 -4.14 -14.03 -22.12
C TYR A 65 -2.63 -14.14 -22.35
N ARG A 66 -2.09 -15.36 -22.45
CA ARG A 66 -0.66 -15.61 -22.72
C ARG A 66 -0.21 -15.03 -24.06
N ALA A 67 -1.11 -14.93 -25.04
CA ALA A 67 -0.86 -14.30 -26.33
C ALA A 67 -0.97 -12.76 -26.31
N GLY A 68 -1.29 -12.15 -25.15
CA GLY A 68 -1.45 -10.70 -25.01
C GLY A 68 -2.84 -10.17 -25.38
N ASN A 69 -3.80 -11.05 -25.73
CA ASN A 69 -5.17 -10.68 -26.07
C ASN A 69 -6.04 -10.57 -24.79
N ILE A 70 -5.68 -9.64 -23.91
CA ILE A 70 -6.23 -9.51 -22.55
C ILE A 70 -7.76 -9.28 -22.58
N THR A 71 -8.23 -8.38 -23.44
CA THR A 71 -9.67 -8.06 -23.57
C THR A 71 -10.50 -9.28 -23.94
N ASP A 72 -10.00 -10.09 -24.87
CA ASP A 72 -10.72 -11.28 -25.35
C ASP A 72 -10.71 -12.39 -24.31
N SER A 73 -9.59 -12.55 -23.59
CA SER A 73 -9.52 -13.47 -22.45
C SER A 73 -10.61 -13.17 -21.41
N PHE A 74 -10.74 -11.91 -20.97
CA PHE A 74 -11.77 -11.52 -20.00
C PHE A 74 -13.20 -11.62 -20.55
N LEU A 75 -13.40 -11.36 -21.84
CA LEU A 75 -14.71 -11.57 -22.48
C LEU A 75 -15.12 -13.04 -22.44
N LEU A 76 -14.20 -13.95 -22.77
CA LEU A 76 -14.46 -15.40 -22.68
C LEU A 76 -14.71 -15.84 -21.24
N LEU A 77 -13.97 -15.31 -20.26
CA LEU A 77 -14.20 -15.61 -18.84
C LEU A 77 -15.58 -15.15 -18.37
N ARG A 78 -16.05 -13.99 -18.83
CA ARG A 78 -17.42 -13.54 -18.54
C ARG A 78 -18.45 -14.54 -19.06
N TRP A 79 -18.34 -14.97 -20.32
CA TRP A 79 -19.26 -15.96 -20.88
C TRP A 79 -19.16 -17.32 -20.18
N TYR A 80 -17.94 -17.72 -19.80
CA TYR A 80 -17.66 -18.94 -19.07
C TYR A 80 -18.38 -18.97 -17.72
N GLY A 81 -18.25 -17.89 -16.93
CA GLY A 81 -18.97 -17.71 -15.67
C GLY A 81 -20.48 -17.68 -15.87
N GLU A 82 -20.99 -16.86 -16.79
CA GLU A 82 -22.43 -16.75 -17.08
C GLU A 82 -23.07 -18.11 -17.46
N HIS A 83 -22.36 -18.94 -18.22
CA HIS A 83 -22.88 -20.22 -18.69
C HIS A 83 -22.90 -21.28 -17.58
N TYR A 84 -21.85 -21.37 -16.77
CA TYR A 84 -21.69 -22.46 -15.80
C TYR A 84 -22.09 -22.13 -14.36
N ALA A 85 -22.29 -20.85 -14.00
CA ALA A 85 -22.63 -20.46 -12.63
C ALA A 85 -23.95 -21.07 -12.12
N HIS A 86 -24.86 -21.44 -13.03
CA HIS A 86 -26.14 -22.12 -12.73
C HIS A 86 -26.19 -23.56 -13.20
N HIS A 87 -25.04 -24.19 -13.40
CA HIS A 87 -25.02 -25.53 -13.94
C HIS A 87 -25.77 -26.51 -13.01
N PRO A 88 -26.58 -27.46 -13.54
CA PRO A 88 -27.33 -28.41 -12.73
C PRO A 88 -26.46 -29.28 -11.80
N ASP A 89 -25.20 -29.53 -12.20
CA ASP A 89 -24.16 -30.09 -11.32
C ASP A 89 -23.48 -28.95 -10.53
N PRO A 90 -23.76 -28.81 -9.21
CA PRO A 90 -23.16 -27.76 -8.39
C PRO A 90 -21.65 -27.94 -8.19
N GLU A 91 -21.11 -29.16 -8.34
CA GLU A 91 -19.67 -29.38 -8.29
C GLU A 91 -18.97 -28.71 -9.49
N LEU A 92 -19.55 -28.87 -10.68
CA LEU A 92 -19.03 -28.22 -11.89
C LEU A 92 -19.16 -26.70 -11.78
N GLY A 93 -20.33 -26.19 -11.35
CA GLY A 93 -20.53 -24.75 -11.16
C GLY A 93 -19.51 -24.13 -10.20
N ALA A 94 -19.31 -24.75 -9.03
CA ALA A 94 -18.30 -24.30 -8.07
C ALA A 94 -16.88 -24.34 -8.65
N ARG A 95 -16.50 -25.42 -9.33
CA ARG A 95 -15.18 -25.57 -9.95
C ARG A 95 -14.91 -24.52 -11.03
N VAL A 96 -15.91 -24.21 -11.85
CA VAL A 96 -15.80 -23.14 -12.86
C VAL A 96 -15.55 -21.78 -12.19
N ILE A 97 -16.32 -21.46 -11.15
CA ILE A 97 -16.16 -20.20 -10.41
C ILE A 97 -14.75 -20.13 -9.80
N ASP A 98 -14.25 -21.21 -9.21
CA ASP A 98 -12.90 -21.25 -8.63
C ASP A 98 -11.80 -21.07 -9.68
N MET A 99 -11.87 -21.78 -10.81
CA MET A 99 -10.89 -21.66 -11.90
C MET A 99 -10.87 -20.26 -12.51
N LEU A 100 -12.04 -19.69 -12.76
CA LEU A 100 -12.16 -18.30 -13.22
C LEU A 100 -11.61 -17.33 -12.18
N THR A 101 -11.88 -17.57 -10.89
CA THR A 101 -11.37 -16.74 -9.79
C THR A 101 -9.85 -16.78 -9.70
N ASP A 102 -9.23 -17.95 -9.87
CA ASP A 102 -7.76 -18.11 -9.90
C ASP A 102 -7.12 -17.33 -11.05
N LEU A 103 -7.69 -17.44 -12.24
CA LEU A 103 -7.18 -16.70 -13.39
C LEU A 103 -7.39 -15.20 -13.23
N CYS A 104 -8.52 -14.75 -12.70
CA CYS A 104 -8.75 -13.33 -12.37
C CYS A 104 -7.76 -12.82 -11.30
N ALA A 105 -7.46 -13.60 -10.28
CA ALA A 105 -6.49 -13.25 -9.26
C ALA A 105 -5.08 -13.08 -9.86
N TYR A 106 -4.67 -14.01 -10.71
CA TYR A 106 -3.36 -13.99 -11.38
C TYR A 106 -3.24 -12.84 -12.39
N THR A 107 -4.20 -12.73 -13.29
CA THR A 107 -4.17 -11.74 -14.40
C THR A 107 -4.46 -10.32 -13.92
N GLY A 108 -5.28 -10.16 -12.88
CA GLY A 108 -5.65 -8.85 -12.31
C GLY A 108 -4.51 -8.11 -11.62
N GLN A 109 -3.36 -8.76 -11.42
CA GLN A 109 -2.15 -8.15 -10.85
C GLN A 109 -1.25 -7.47 -11.89
N ALA A 110 -1.49 -7.69 -13.20
CA ALA A 110 -0.61 -7.23 -14.27
C ALA A 110 -0.58 -5.69 -14.40
N ASP A 111 -1.75 -5.06 -14.47
CA ASP A 111 -1.90 -3.62 -14.57
C ASP A 111 -3.31 -3.16 -14.12
N ALA A 112 -3.55 -1.85 -14.11
CA ALA A 112 -4.82 -1.27 -13.67
C ALA A 112 -6.02 -1.65 -14.56
N ALA A 113 -5.80 -1.86 -15.87
CA ALA A 113 -6.87 -2.24 -16.80
C ALA A 113 -7.25 -3.73 -16.61
N ALA A 114 -6.25 -4.60 -16.49
CA ALA A 114 -6.44 -6.01 -16.18
C ALA A 114 -7.11 -6.20 -14.81
N ASN A 115 -6.70 -5.42 -13.80
CA ASN A 115 -7.35 -5.38 -12.49
C ASN A 115 -8.84 -5.04 -12.60
N ALA A 116 -9.18 -3.96 -13.32
CA ALA A 116 -10.56 -3.53 -13.49
C ALA A 116 -11.41 -4.57 -14.26
N ALA A 117 -10.84 -5.20 -15.29
CA ALA A 117 -11.50 -6.24 -16.06
C ALA A 117 -11.74 -7.52 -15.24
N ALA A 118 -10.72 -8.01 -14.52
CA ALA A 118 -10.84 -9.14 -13.61
C ALA A 118 -11.90 -8.91 -12.53
N ALA A 119 -11.89 -7.73 -11.90
CA ALA A 119 -12.89 -7.34 -10.91
C ALA A 119 -14.31 -7.29 -11.50
N GLY A 120 -14.45 -6.85 -12.76
CA GLY A 120 -15.72 -6.90 -13.49
C GLY A 120 -16.23 -8.32 -13.68
N VAL A 121 -15.37 -9.24 -14.15
CA VAL A 121 -15.72 -10.66 -14.34
C VAL A 121 -16.15 -11.31 -13.02
N LEU A 122 -15.43 -11.05 -11.92
CA LEU A 122 -15.79 -11.55 -10.59
C LEU A 122 -17.13 -10.99 -10.10
N ARG A 123 -17.46 -9.73 -10.40
CA ARG A 123 -18.77 -9.16 -10.09
C ARG A 123 -19.87 -9.82 -10.90
N ASP A 124 -19.65 -9.99 -12.21
CA ASP A 124 -20.64 -10.56 -13.12
C ASP A 124 -21.01 -12.00 -12.72
N VAL A 125 -20.03 -12.83 -12.36
CA VAL A 125 -20.31 -14.21 -11.91
C VAL A 125 -21.06 -14.23 -10.57
N VAL A 126 -20.76 -13.31 -9.65
CA VAL A 126 -21.48 -13.18 -8.38
C VAL A 126 -22.91 -12.68 -8.57
N ASP A 127 -23.14 -11.80 -9.55
CA ASP A 127 -24.47 -11.26 -9.87
C ASP A 127 -25.32 -12.20 -10.71
N ALA A 128 -24.68 -13.08 -11.48
CA ALA A 128 -25.33 -14.14 -12.22
C ALA A 128 -26.07 -15.07 -11.24
N VAL A 129 -25.42 -15.49 -10.15
CA VAL A 129 -26.03 -16.39 -9.16
C VAL A 129 -26.96 -15.64 -8.20
N ARG A 130 -28.27 -15.86 -8.34
CA ARG A 130 -29.30 -15.24 -7.49
C ARG A 130 -30.14 -16.30 -6.78
N GLY A 131 -30.24 -16.17 -5.46
CA GLY A 131 -31.05 -17.04 -4.62
C GLY A 131 -30.24 -18.16 -3.94
N PRO A 132 -30.91 -19.05 -3.18
CA PRO A 132 -30.24 -20.13 -2.49
C PRO A 132 -29.62 -21.10 -3.47
N VAL A 133 -28.32 -21.36 -3.33
CA VAL A 133 -27.60 -22.37 -4.11
C VAL A 133 -26.91 -23.38 -3.19
N ASP A 134 -26.36 -24.43 -3.78
CA ASP A 134 -25.56 -25.42 -3.07
C ASP A 134 -24.37 -24.74 -2.36
N VAL A 135 -24.03 -25.21 -1.16
CA VAL A 135 -22.96 -24.65 -0.33
C VAL A 135 -21.61 -24.61 -1.05
N ARG A 136 -21.34 -25.53 -1.98
CA ARG A 136 -20.11 -25.54 -2.79
C ARG A 136 -20.03 -24.30 -3.68
N VAL A 137 -21.16 -23.94 -4.29
CA VAL A 137 -21.27 -22.73 -5.12
C VAL A 137 -21.16 -21.48 -4.25
N GLU A 138 -21.83 -21.45 -3.09
CA GLU A 138 -21.71 -20.33 -2.13
C GLU A 138 -20.26 -20.10 -1.68
N ARG A 139 -19.50 -21.16 -1.38
CA ARG A 139 -18.08 -21.06 -1.03
C ARG A 139 -17.24 -20.48 -2.17
N ALA A 140 -17.44 -20.96 -3.39
CA ALA A 140 -16.75 -20.43 -4.57
C ALA A 140 -17.10 -18.95 -4.82
N LEU A 141 -18.37 -18.56 -4.65
CA LEU A 141 -18.81 -17.16 -4.75
C LEU A 141 -18.24 -16.28 -3.63
N CYS A 142 -18.19 -16.79 -2.40
CA CYS A 142 -17.54 -16.10 -1.29
C CYS A 142 -16.06 -15.86 -1.57
N ARG A 143 -15.38 -16.84 -2.16
CA ARG A 143 -13.99 -16.71 -2.60
C ARG A 143 -13.84 -15.67 -3.71
N ALA A 144 -14.72 -15.69 -4.73
CA ALA A 144 -14.73 -14.69 -5.80
C ALA A 144 -14.91 -13.27 -5.26
N LEU A 145 -15.84 -13.06 -4.31
CA LEU A 145 -16.02 -11.78 -3.62
C LEU A 145 -14.76 -11.37 -2.83
N ALA A 146 -14.12 -12.31 -2.13
CA ALA A 146 -12.91 -12.01 -1.38
C ALA A 146 -11.76 -11.60 -2.31
N ILE A 147 -11.54 -12.32 -3.42
CA ILE A 147 -10.53 -11.94 -4.42
C ILE A 147 -10.87 -10.60 -5.07
N HIS A 148 -12.14 -10.33 -5.36
CA HIS A 148 -12.56 -9.02 -5.85
C HIS A 148 -12.20 -7.91 -4.84
N ALA A 149 -12.45 -8.12 -3.55
CA ALA A 149 -12.07 -7.16 -2.51
C ALA A 149 -10.54 -6.96 -2.43
N HIS A 150 -9.74 -8.02 -2.63
CA HIS A 150 -8.28 -7.90 -2.70
C HIS A 150 -7.83 -7.14 -3.93
N LEU A 151 -8.37 -7.42 -5.12
CA LEU A 151 -8.03 -6.67 -6.34
C LEU A 151 -8.33 -5.17 -6.21
N ARG A 152 -9.36 -4.78 -5.44
CA ARG A 152 -9.64 -3.36 -5.14
C ARG A 152 -8.70 -2.76 -4.10
N GLY A 153 -8.06 -3.58 -3.28
CA GLY A 153 -7.05 -3.18 -2.29
C GLY A 153 -5.61 -3.20 -2.80
N ASP A 154 -5.27 -4.15 -3.67
CA ASP A 154 -3.91 -4.42 -4.15
C ASP A 154 -3.55 -3.54 -5.36
N HIS A 155 -2.39 -2.91 -5.20
CA HIS A 155 -1.51 -2.34 -6.24
C HIS A 155 -1.79 -0.93 -6.81
N LEU A 156 -0.70 -0.14 -6.67
CA LEU A 156 0.02 0.66 -7.67
C LEU A 156 -0.74 1.77 -8.43
N ALA A 157 -0.12 2.95 -8.41
CA ALA A 157 -0.41 4.18 -9.16
C ALA A 157 -1.65 5.02 -8.75
N ALA A 158 -1.35 6.23 -8.24
CA ALA A 158 -2.00 7.53 -8.52
C ALA A 158 -3.48 7.55 -8.94
N GLY A 159 -4.37 6.91 -8.17
CA GLY A 159 -5.83 7.05 -8.28
C GLY A 159 -6.47 7.54 -7.00
N ASP A 160 -7.78 7.81 -7.02
CA ASP A 160 -8.54 8.14 -5.81
C ASP A 160 -8.62 6.91 -4.87
N LEU A 161 -7.62 6.79 -4.00
CA LEU A 161 -7.51 5.77 -2.97
C LEU A 161 -8.75 5.75 -2.05
N SER A 162 -9.49 6.86 -1.94
CA SER A 162 -10.73 6.89 -1.17
C SER A 162 -11.83 6.08 -1.83
N SER A 163 -12.03 6.22 -3.15
CA SER A 163 -13.04 5.45 -3.88
C SER A 163 -12.75 3.96 -3.84
N LYS A 164 -11.51 3.55 -4.12
CA LYS A 164 -11.10 2.15 -4.08
C LYS A 164 -11.29 1.52 -2.69
N ARG A 165 -10.93 2.23 -1.61
CA ARG A 165 -11.17 1.77 -0.24
C ARG A 165 -12.67 1.61 0.07
N LYS A 166 -13.52 2.52 -0.41
CA LYS A 166 -14.98 2.39 -0.24
C LYS A 166 -15.53 1.16 -0.95
N GLU A 167 -15.10 0.90 -2.18
CA GLU A 167 -15.46 -0.30 -2.93
C GLU A 167 -15.00 -1.57 -2.21
N GLN A 168 -13.74 -1.59 -1.75
CA GLN A 168 -13.19 -2.70 -0.98
C GLN A 168 -13.99 -2.96 0.31
N ALA A 169 -14.29 -1.91 1.08
CA ALA A 169 -15.10 -2.02 2.29
C ALA A 169 -16.51 -2.55 2.00
N ALA A 170 -17.12 -2.13 0.89
CA ALA A 170 -18.44 -2.59 0.49
C ALA A 170 -18.46 -4.09 0.16
N LEU A 171 -17.42 -4.60 -0.51
CA LEU A 171 -17.29 -6.03 -0.83
C LEU A 171 -17.10 -6.88 0.44
N TRP A 172 -16.26 -6.44 1.37
CA TRP A 172 -16.09 -7.12 2.67
C TRP A 172 -17.36 -7.10 3.51
N ALA A 173 -18.07 -5.97 3.55
CA ALA A 173 -19.36 -5.85 4.21
C ALA A 173 -20.44 -6.73 3.54
N GLU A 174 -20.38 -6.90 2.22
CA GLU A 174 -21.26 -7.80 1.49
C GLU A 174 -21.04 -9.27 1.89
N ILE A 175 -19.79 -9.73 2.00
CA ILE A 175 -19.45 -11.08 2.50
C ILE A 175 -20.05 -11.29 3.90
N PHE A 176 -19.83 -10.35 4.82
CA PHE A 176 -20.43 -10.43 6.16
C PHE A 176 -21.95 -10.52 6.11
N ARG A 177 -22.61 -9.61 5.38
CA ARG A 177 -24.08 -9.56 5.29
C ARG A 177 -24.66 -10.85 4.70
N ARG A 178 -24.02 -11.42 3.68
CA ARG A 178 -24.48 -12.65 3.01
C ARG A 178 -24.32 -13.88 3.91
N TYR A 179 -23.19 -14.00 4.63
CA TYR A 179 -22.79 -15.27 5.24
C TYR A 179 -22.81 -15.31 6.78
N ARG A 180 -23.06 -14.19 7.48
CA ARG A 180 -23.04 -14.14 8.97
C ARG A 180 -23.96 -15.12 9.69
N HIS A 181 -25.03 -15.58 9.04
CA HIS A 181 -25.98 -16.55 9.58
C HIS A 181 -25.90 -17.92 8.90
N ASN A 182 -24.89 -18.15 8.07
CA ASN A 182 -24.73 -19.43 7.38
C ASN A 182 -24.31 -20.53 8.39
N ALA A 183 -24.85 -21.74 8.21
CA ALA A 183 -24.52 -22.89 9.03
C ALA A 183 -23.16 -23.51 8.67
N ASP A 184 -22.69 -23.25 7.45
CA ASP A 184 -21.41 -23.73 6.97
C ASP A 184 -20.23 -23.04 7.71
N PRO A 185 -19.32 -23.82 8.34
CA PRO A 185 -18.21 -23.25 9.10
C PRO A 185 -17.31 -22.33 8.29
N GLU A 186 -16.98 -22.71 7.06
CA GLU A 186 -16.08 -21.94 6.20
C GLU A 186 -16.70 -20.57 5.85
N LEU A 187 -17.95 -20.55 5.39
CA LEU A 187 -18.67 -19.31 5.10
C LEU A 187 -18.85 -18.42 6.34
N ARG A 188 -19.06 -19.03 7.50
CA ARG A 188 -19.16 -18.29 8.77
C ARG A 188 -17.82 -17.67 9.18
N GLY A 189 -16.71 -18.39 8.99
CA GLY A 189 -15.35 -17.86 9.16
C GLY A 189 -15.08 -16.70 8.22
N ARG A 190 -15.46 -16.82 6.95
CA ARG A 190 -15.36 -15.73 5.96
C ARG A 190 -16.22 -14.50 6.30
N ALA A 191 -17.39 -14.70 6.91
CA ALA A 191 -18.19 -13.59 7.40
C ALA A 191 -17.48 -12.80 8.52
N ALA A 192 -16.87 -13.51 9.47
CA ALA A 192 -16.07 -12.88 10.53
C ALA A 192 -14.85 -12.15 9.94
N GLN A 193 -14.14 -12.77 9.00
CA GLN A 193 -13.06 -12.14 8.23
C GLN A 193 -13.53 -10.86 7.52
N GLY A 194 -14.68 -10.89 6.86
CA GLY A 194 -15.22 -9.75 6.13
C GLY A 194 -15.47 -8.55 7.05
N LEU A 195 -16.04 -8.78 8.23
CA LEU A 195 -16.26 -7.72 9.20
C LEU A 195 -14.94 -7.16 9.75
N TYR A 196 -13.97 -8.04 10.05
CA TYR A 196 -12.62 -7.66 10.48
C TYR A 196 -11.91 -6.78 9.43
N ASN A 197 -11.91 -7.21 8.17
CA ASN A 197 -11.28 -6.46 7.07
C ASN A 197 -11.98 -5.12 6.81
N THR A 198 -13.31 -5.06 6.95
CA THR A 198 -14.05 -3.79 6.86
C THR A 198 -13.62 -2.80 7.94
N ALA A 199 -13.30 -3.30 9.15
CA ALA A 199 -12.75 -2.47 10.23
C ALA A 199 -11.35 -1.93 9.88
N LEU A 200 -10.46 -2.77 9.33
CA LEU A 200 -9.13 -2.35 8.87
C LEU A 200 -9.20 -1.26 7.80
N VAL A 201 -10.10 -1.40 6.81
CA VAL A 201 -10.30 -0.38 5.77
C VAL A 201 -10.84 0.93 6.35
N SER A 202 -11.65 0.85 7.43
CA SER A 202 -12.13 2.03 8.17
C SER A 202 -10.96 2.76 8.84
N LEU A 203 -10.03 2.03 9.47
CA LEU A 203 -8.80 2.60 10.04
C LEU A 203 -7.95 3.28 8.97
N GLN A 204 -7.71 2.63 7.83
CA GLN A 204 -6.94 3.21 6.72
C GLN A 204 -7.60 4.48 6.11
N SER A 205 -8.89 4.68 6.37
CA SER A 205 -9.64 5.87 5.97
C SER A 205 -9.71 6.95 7.07
N GLY A 206 -9.11 6.70 8.23
CA GLY A 206 -9.11 7.61 9.39
C GLY A 206 -10.36 7.53 10.28
N ASP A 207 -11.26 6.57 10.06
CA ASP A 207 -12.50 6.41 10.84
C ASP A 207 -12.34 5.32 11.91
N GLU A 208 -11.66 5.69 13.01
CA GLU A 208 -11.46 4.78 14.15
C GLU A 208 -12.78 4.37 14.81
N ARG A 209 -13.74 5.30 14.92
CA ARG A 209 -15.04 4.99 15.52
C ARG A 209 -15.73 3.87 14.75
N ALA A 210 -15.80 3.99 13.42
CA ALA A 210 -16.40 2.96 12.60
C ALA A 210 -15.59 1.65 12.59
N ALA A 211 -14.28 1.68 12.84
CA ALA A 211 -13.48 0.47 13.03
C ALA A 211 -13.82 -0.24 14.35
N ARG A 212 -13.86 0.50 15.47
CA ARG A 212 -14.23 -0.02 16.79
C ARG A 212 -15.63 -0.62 16.80
N GLU A 213 -16.60 0.04 16.16
CA GLU A 213 -17.95 -0.48 16.00
C GLU A 213 -17.97 -1.86 15.31
N LYS A 214 -17.18 -2.03 14.25
CA LYS A 214 -17.11 -3.30 13.50
C LYS A 214 -16.37 -4.41 14.25
N PHE A 215 -15.27 -4.09 14.94
CA PHE A 215 -14.63 -5.06 15.82
C PHE A 215 -15.56 -5.49 16.96
N GLY A 216 -16.31 -4.55 17.55
CA GLY A 216 -17.32 -4.85 18.56
C GLY A 216 -18.50 -5.68 18.02
N GLU A 217 -18.97 -5.39 16.81
CA GLU A 217 -19.99 -6.19 16.13
C GLU A 217 -19.50 -7.62 15.85
N LEU A 218 -18.22 -7.80 15.50
CA LEU A 218 -17.61 -9.12 15.31
C LEU A 218 -17.65 -9.92 16.62
N VAL A 219 -17.19 -9.32 17.73
CA VAL A 219 -17.22 -9.96 19.05
C VAL A 219 -18.65 -10.27 19.49
N THR A 220 -19.59 -9.37 19.27
CA THR A 220 -20.99 -9.56 19.68
C THR A 220 -21.70 -10.63 18.84
N SER A 221 -21.48 -10.65 17.52
CA SER A 221 -22.16 -11.54 16.58
C SER A 221 -21.65 -12.98 16.65
N PHE A 222 -20.36 -13.15 16.93
CA PHE A 222 -19.71 -14.47 16.88
C PHE A 222 -19.23 -14.99 18.25
N GLY A 223 -19.04 -14.11 19.24
CA GLY A 223 -18.41 -14.48 20.52
C GLY A 223 -19.19 -15.49 21.36
N GLN A 224 -20.52 -15.51 21.27
CA GLN A 224 -21.35 -16.50 21.99
C GLN A 224 -21.15 -17.94 21.47
N ALA A 225 -20.58 -18.10 20.28
CA ALA A 225 -20.29 -19.39 19.66
C ALA A 225 -18.79 -19.73 19.65
N ARG A 226 -17.99 -19.05 20.47
CA ARG A 226 -16.54 -19.30 20.58
C ARG A 226 -16.27 -20.78 20.90
N GLY A 227 -15.26 -21.37 20.25
CA GLY A 227 -14.92 -22.79 20.35
C GLY A 227 -15.72 -23.70 19.41
N GLY A 228 -16.74 -23.18 18.72
CA GLY A 228 -17.55 -23.93 17.77
C GLY A 228 -17.03 -23.91 16.33
N ASN A 229 -16.13 -22.98 16.00
CA ASN A 229 -15.54 -22.85 14.67
C ASN A 229 -14.15 -22.19 14.77
N PRO A 230 -13.06 -22.91 14.43
CA PRO A 230 -11.70 -22.41 14.58
C PRO A 230 -11.42 -21.14 13.76
N ASP A 231 -11.99 -21.03 12.54
CA ASP A 231 -11.80 -19.85 11.69
C ASP A 231 -12.42 -18.61 12.35
N VAL A 232 -13.61 -18.76 12.94
CA VAL A 232 -14.29 -17.66 13.66
C VAL A 232 -13.51 -17.28 14.93
N ASP A 233 -12.99 -18.27 15.66
CA ASP A 233 -12.22 -18.05 16.88
C ASP A 233 -10.93 -17.27 16.60
N GLU A 234 -10.27 -17.55 15.47
CA GLU A 234 -9.12 -16.79 14.99
C GLU A 234 -9.47 -15.30 14.80
N TRP A 235 -10.55 -15.00 14.08
CA TRP A 235 -10.98 -13.61 13.84
C TRP A 235 -11.44 -12.90 15.11
N LEU A 236 -12.03 -13.63 16.06
CA LEU A 236 -12.36 -13.08 17.38
C LEU A 236 -11.10 -12.69 18.16
N SER A 237 -10.08 -13.54 18.19
CA SER A 237 -8.79 -13.24 18.85
C SER A 237 -8.10 -12.02 18.21
N ARG A 238 -8.14 -11.92 16.88
CA ARG A 238 -7.63 -10.76 16.15
C ARG A 238 -8.43 -9.48 16.44
N ALA A 239 -9.75 -9.55 16.57
CA ALA A 239 -10.57 -8.39 16.93
C ALA A 239 -10.28 -7.90 18.36
N GLU A 240 -10.08 -8.81 19.32
CA GLU A 240 -9.66 -8.49 20.69
C GLU A 240 -8.27 -7.85 20.72
N HIS A 241 -7.32 -8.39 19.94
CA HIS A 241 -6.02 -7.77 19.74
C HIS A 241 -6.14 -6.35 19.18
N ALA A 242 -6.96 -6.17 18.15
CA ALA A 242 -7.16 -4.87 17.53
C ALA A 242 -7.68 -3.83 18.55
N GLY A 243 -8.60 -4.24 19.44
CA GLY A 243 -9.02 -3.39 20.57
C GLY A 243 -7.85 -2.91 21.42
N ALA A 244 -6.97 -3.83 21.84
CA ALA A 244 -5.78 -3.48 22.63
C ALA A 244 -4.80 -2.57 21.86
N VAL A 245 -4.62 -2.78 20.55
CA VAL A 245 -3.79 -1.89 19.70
C VAL A 245 -4.35 -0.48 19.66
N LEU A 246 -5.67 -0.34 19.47
CA LEU A 246 -6.30 0.98 19.39
C LEU A 246 -6.24 1.73 20.73
N ASP A 247 -6.23 1.01 21.85
CA ASP A 247 -6.08 1.58 23.19
C ASP A 247 -4.62 1.89 23.54
N GLY A 248 -3.66 1.05 23.13
CA GLY A 248 -2.24 1.18 23.47
C GLY A 248 -1.41 2.07 22.54
N PHE A 249 -1.78 2.17 21.26
CA PHE A 249 -1.09 3.00 20.27
C PHE A 249 -1.89 4.26 19.94
N ALA A 250 -1.71 5.29 20.76
CA ALA A 250 -2.27 6.63 20.56
C ALA A 250 -1.21 7.59 19.99
N VAL A 251 -1.55 8.24 18.88
CA VAL A 251 -0.78 9.34 18.30
C VAL A 251 -1.68 10.57 18.33
N GLY A 252 -1.22 11.66 18.95
CA GLY A 252 -1.97 12.90 19.07
C GLY A 252 -2.12 13.64 17.74
N GLU A 253 -2.92 14.70 17.73
CA GLU A 253 -3.03 15.58 16.55
C GLU A 253 -1.67 16.19 16.18
N PRO A 254 -1.41 16.42 14.87
CA PRO A 254 -0.14 17.00 14.45
C PRO A 254 -0.07 18.48 14.85
N GLU A 255 1.00 18.86 15.56
CA GLU A 255 1.29 20.25 15.91
C GLU A 255 2.19 20.90 14.86
N LEU A 256 1.59 21.47 13.81
CA LEU A 256 2.31 22.10 12.70
C LEU A 256 2.93 23.45 13.11
N ASN A 257 4.26 23.57 13.05
CA ASN A 257 4.96 24.84 13.25
C ASN A 257 5.00 25.61 11.92
N LEU A 258 4.31 26.75 11.86
CA LEU A 258 4.13 27.54 10.65
C LEU A 258 4.99 28.80 10.59
N ASP A 259 5.82 29.07 11.61
CA ASP A 259 6.60 30.32 11.75
C ASP A 259 7.40 30.64 10.49
N TYR A 260 8.01 29.61 9.88
CA TYR A 260 8.74 29.74 8.62
C TYR A 260 7.85 30.19 7.45
N LEU A 261 6.69 29.53 7.24
CA LEU A 261 5.77 29.91 6.16
C LEU A 261 5.19 31.31 6.37
N GLU A 262 4.98 31.70 7.63
CA GLU A 262 4.53 33.06 7.95
C GLU A 262 5.59 34.11 7.60
N LYS A 263 6.86 33.85 7.94
CA LYS A 263 8.00 34.69 7.54
C LYS A 263 8.18 34.74 6.03
N GLN A 264 8.16 33.60 5.34
CA GLN A 264 8.26 33.51 3.88
C GLN A 264 7.14 34.31 3.20
N ARG A 265 5.89 34.20 3.69
CA ARG A 265 4.76 35.00 3.21
C ARG A 265 4.99 36.49 3.38
N ASP A 266 5.57 36.91 4.49
CA ASP A 266 5.85 38.32 4.75
C ASP A 266 7.02 38.84 3.91
N TRP A 267 8.04 38.02 3.66
CA TRP A 267 9.10 38.32 2.68
C TRP A 267 8.56 38.48 1.27
N ASP A 268 7.71 37.56 0.81
CA ASP A 268 7.06 37.66 -0.51
C ASP A 268 6.24 38.95 -0.65
N ARG A 269 5.50 39.32 0.40
CA ARG A 269 4.75 40.59 0.43
C ARG A 269 5.68 41.80 0.35
N LYS A 270 6.82 41.79 1.05
CA LYS A 270 7.82 42.87 1.01
C LYS A 270 8.48 42.96 -0.37
N ARG A 271 8.91 41.84 -0.96
CA ARG A 271 9.54 41.80 -2.30
C ARG A 271 8.60 42.34 -3.38
N ARG A 272 7.32 41.94 -3.36
CA ARG A 272 6.29 42.45 -4.30
C ARG A 272 6.06 43.95 -4.17
N ARG A 273 6.15 44.51 -2.95
CA ARG A 273 6.00 45.96 -2.72
C ARG A 273 7.22 46.77 -3.16
N LYS A 274 8.44 46.25 -2.95
CA LYS A 274 9.69 46.94 -3.28
C LYS A 274 10.09 46.82 -4.77
N GLY A 275 9.43 45.97 -5.56
CA GLY A 275 9.73 45.78 -6.99
C GLY A 275 11.09 45.11 -7.26
N PHE A 276 11.68 44.48 -6.24
CA PHE A 276 12.98 43.80 -6.32
C PHE A 276 12.78 42.32 -6.67
N GLY A 277 13.46 41.84 -7.72
CA GLY A 277 13.57 40.41 -8.05
C GLY A 277 13.72 40.11 -9.55
N LEU A 278 14.60 39.17 -9.90
CA LEU A 278 14.63 38.57 -11.24
C LEU A 278 13.30 37.82 -11.50
N PRO A 279 12.70 37.88 -12.71
CA PRO A 279 11.39 37.28 -13.01
C PRO A 279 11.26 35.78 -12.68
N TRP A 280 12.35 35.01 -12.75
CA TRP A 280 12.36 33.57 -12.43
C TRP A 280 12.38 33.28 -10.92
N LEU A 281 12.84 34.22 -10.08
CA LEU A 281 12.70 34.18 -8.62
C LEU A 281 11.28 34.59 -8.15
N LEU A 282 10.57 35.36 -8.98
CA LEU A 282 9.16 35.73 -8.74
C LEU A 282 8.17 34.64 -9.21
N ALA A 283 8.57 33.78 -10.13
CA ALA A 283 7.74 32.71 -10.70
C ALA A 283 7.60 31.47 -9.79
N GLY A 284 8.49 31.33 -8.79
CA GLY A 284 8.53 30.16 -7.90
C GLY A 284 7.85 30.34 -6.54
N ALA A 285 7.48 31.56 -6.15
CA ALA A 285 6.86 31.81 -4.84
C ALA A 285 5.45 31.19 -4.80
N PRO A 286 5.23 30.10 -4.03
CA PRO A 286 3.94 29.45 -3.97
C PRO A 286 2.85 30.48 -3.61
N ARG A 287 1.69 30.36 -4.25
CA ARG A 287 0.50 31.06 -3.76
C ARG A 287 0.28 30.55 -2.34
N ASN A 288 0.56 31.39 -1.34
CA ASN A 288 0.44 31.07 0.09
C ASN A 288 -0.92 30.43 0.41
N HIS A 289 -1.01 29.11 0.30
CA HIS A 289 -2.18 28.29 0.60
C HIS A 289 -1.98 27.60 1.96
N MET A 290 -1.49 28.35 2.95
CA MET A 290 -1.13 27.83 4.28
C MET A 290 -2.26 27.02 4.93
N ALA A 291 -3.50 27.49 4.81
CA ALA A 291 -4.68 26.77 5.31
C ALA A 291 -4.87 25.41 4.61
N GLU A 292 -4.61 25.34 3.30
CA GLU A 292 -4.70 24.11 2.53
C GLU A 292 -3.55 23.15 2.87
N LEU A 293 -2.33 23.65 3.01
CA LEU A 293 -1.17 22.85 3.44
C LEU A 293 -1.40 22.23 4.81
N VAL A 294 -1.86 23.03 5.78
CA VAL A 294 -2.24 22.55 7.11
C VAL A 294 -3.34 21.49 7.02
N ARG A 295 -4.36 21.72 6.19
CA ARG A 295 -5.46 20.77 5.99
C ARG A 295 -4.95 19.45 5.40
N VAL A 296 -4.12 19.50 4.36
CA VAL A 296 -3.54 18.32 3.70
C VAL A 296 -2.60 17.57 4.65
N ALA A 297 -1.76 18.28 5.41
CA ALA A 297 -0.85 17.68 6.38
C ALA A 297 -1.62 16.97 7.51
N ARG A 298 -2.66 17.60 8.06
CA ARG A 298 -3.56 16.97 9.04
C ARG A 298 -4.25 15.74 8.48
N GLN A 299 -4.79 15.84 7.26
CA GLN A 299 -5.44 14.71 6.60
C GLN A 299 -4.44 13.56 6.36
N LYS A 300 -3.21 13.87 5.95
CA LYS A 300 -2.14 12.88 5.75
C LYS A 300 -1.71 12.26 7.08
N HIS A 301 -1.56 13.06 8.13
CA HIS A 301 -1.27 12.57 9.49
C HIS A 301 -2.34 11.57 9.93
N GLN A 302 -3.61 11.98 9.93
CA GLN A 302 -4.74 11.14 10.37
C GLN A 302 -4.84 9.84 9.57
N SER A 303 -4.68 9.92 8.25
CA SER A 303 -4.62 8.75 7.36
C SER A 303 -3.44 7.83 7.70
N SER A 304 -2.27 8.39 8.04
CA SER A 304 -1.06 7.63 8.38
C SER A 304 -1.18 6.95 9.74
N VAL A 305 -1.73 7.63 10.75
CA VAL A 305 -2.07 7.02 12.05
C VAL A 305 -3.01 5.84 11.86
N GLY A 306 -4.04 6.03 11.03
CA GLY A 306 -4.98 4.98 10.66
C GLY A 306 -4.32 3.78 9.96
N GLN A 307 -3.39 4.03 9.03
CA GLN A 307 -2.62 2.97 8.36
C GLN A 307 -1.73 2.19 9.32
N VAL A 308 -0.96 2.86 10.19
CA VAL A 308 -0.14 2.19 11.21
C VAL A 308 -0.98 1.31 12.10
N ARG A 309 -2.09 1.84 12.62
CA ARG A 309 -3.01 1.07 13.45
C ARG A 309 -3.59 -0.11 12.71
N SER A 310 -3.94 0.05 11.43
CA SER A 310 -4.36 -1.06 10.58
C SER A 310 -3.29 -2.15 10.49
N TRP A 311 -2.02 -1.79 10.26
CA TRP A 311 -0.92 -2.75 10.18
C TRP A 311 -0.67 -3.44 11.51
N LEU A 312 -0.68 -2.69 12.61
CA LEU A 312 -0.53 -3.25 13.96
C LEU A 312 -1.68 -4.22 14.29
N CYS A 313 -2.94 -3.85 14.00
CA CYS A 313 -4.08 -4.74 14.20
C CYS A 313 -3.95 -6.02 13.36
N SER A 314 -3.54 -5.91 12.09
CA SER A 314 -3.40 -7.06 11.20
C SER A 314 -2.10 -7.84 11.37
N GLY A 315 -1.20 -7.39 12.26
CA GLY A 315 0.15 -7.91 12.42
C GLY A 315 1.06 -7.73 11.19
N GLU A 316 0.70 -6.85 10.25
CA GLU A 316 1.47 -6.65 9.01
C GLU A 316 2.84 -6.03 9.31
N PRO A 317 3.96 -6.65 8.89
CA PRO A 317 5.28 -6.07 9.07
C PRO A 317 5.43 -4.81 8.24
N PHE A 318 6.06 -3.80 8.83
CA PHE A 318 6.32 -2.52 8.17
C PHE A 318 7.77 -2.07 8.41
N VAL A 319 8.22 -1.16 7.55
CA VAL A 319 9.51 -0.47 7.64
C VAL A 319 9.32 0.87 8.35
N LEU A 320 10.12 1.13 9.37
CA LEU A 320 10.25 2.44 9.99
C LEU A 320 11.43 3.19 9.37
N LEU A 321 11.16 4.25 8.63
CA LEU A 321 12.16 5.17 8.09
C LEU A 321 12.36 6.33 9.06
N LEU A 322 13.42 6.23 9.87
CA LEU A 322 13.91 7.31 10.72
C LEU A 322 14.74 8.26 9.86
N ARG A 323 14.37 9.52 9.86
CA ARG A 323 15.12 10.59 9.22
C ARG A 323 15.68 11.40 10.35
N ASN A 324 17.00 11.36 10.55
CA ASN A 324 17.78 12.15 11.51
C ASN A 324 16.94 13.25 12.18
N PHE A 325 16.15 12.88 13.18
CA PHE A 325 15.11 13.78 13.69
C PHE A 325 15.83 15.00 14.25
N GLY A 326 15.26 16.19 14.13
CA GLY A 326 15.91 17.38 14.66
C GLY A 326 17.24 17.77 13.98
N LEU A 327 17.61 17.19 12.82
CA LEU A 327 18.28 17.98 11.78
C LEU A 327 17.30 19.06 11.41
N ALA A 328 17.29 20.10 12.23
CA ALA A 328 16.41 21.22 12.04
C ALA A 328 16.72 21.77 10.66
N GLU A 329 15.67 22.22 10.02
CA GLU A 329 15.66 23.48 9.31
C GLU A 329 16.28 24.55 10.24
N GLU A 330 17.58 24.49 10.50
CA GLU A 330 18.30 25.60 11.09
C GLU A 330 18.34 26.62 9.98
N SER A 331 17.53 27.66 10.18
CA SER A 331 17.78 29.00 9.68
C SER A 331 19.22 29.38 9.99
N ALA A 332 20.14 28.97 9.11
CA ALA A 332 21.52 29.38 9.21
C ALA A 332 21.57 30.88 8.92
N THR A 333 21.63 31.68 9.97
CA THR A 333 21.82 33.12 9.87
C THR A 333 23.05 33.44 9.02
N SER A 334 22.80 34.08 7.89
CA SER A 334 23.76 34.83 7.06
C SER A 334 24.97 34.03 6.54
N SER A 335 25.03 33.82 5.23
CA SER A 335 26.32 33.90 4.56
C SER A 335 26.59 35.37 4.22
N ALA A 336 27.82 35.84 4.45
CA ALA A 336 28.24 37.19 4.10
C ALA A 336 28.03 37.48 2.59
N LEU A 337 27.97 36.45 1.75
CA LEU A 337 27.72 36.54 0.31
C LEU A 337 26.21 36.65 -0.02
N ALA A 338 25.33 36.01 0.74
CA ALA A 338 23.89 36.13 0.58
C ALA A 338 23.36 37.50 1.03
N SER A 339 23.93 38.07 2.11
CA SER A 339 23.64 39.44 2.55
C SER A 339 24.06 40.53 1.55
N VAL A 340 24.93 40.19 0.59
CA VAL A 340 25.39 41.10 -0.48
C VAL A 340 24.48 41.04 -1.72
N LEU A 341 23.72 39.95 -1.90
CA LEU A 341 22.85 39.71 -3.05
C LEU A 341 21.34 39.92 -2.74
N GLU A 342 20.92 39.93 -1.48
CA GLU A 342 19.52 40.10 -1.05
C GLU A 342 19.32 41.18 0.03
N ASP A 343 18.06 41.55 0.31
CA ASP A 343 17.60 42.75 1.04
C ASP A 343 18.51 43.16 2.23
N PRO A 344 19.23 44.30 2.16
CA PRO A 344 20.18 44.73 3.19
C PRO A 344 19.51 45.05 4.55
N ASP A 345 18.18 45.14 4.59
CA ASP A 345 17.39 45.32 5.82
C ASP A 345 17.13 44.01 6.58
N ASP A 346 17.48 42.84 6.04
CA ASP A 346 17.28 41.53 6.69
C ASP A 346 18.57 40.66 6.68
N PRO A 347 19.55 40.98 7.55
CA PRO A 347 20.81 40.25 7.63
C PRO A 347 20.67 38.83 8.21
N GLN A 348 19.48 38.39 8.62
CA GLN A 348 19.20 37.09 9.25
C GLN A 348 18.31 36.21 8.37
N GLY A 349 18.62 36.11 7.06
CA GLY A 349 17.88 35.20 6.18
C GLY A 349 17.78 33.79 6.78
N ASP A 350 16.58 33.42 7.22
CA ASP A 350 16.23 32.09 7.69
C ASP A 350 16.21 31.11 6.50
N TYR A 351 17.23 30.24 6.39
CA TYR A 351 17.26 29.15 5.42
C TYR A 351 16.65 27.88 5.99
N VAL A 352 15.83 27.21 5.19
CA VAL A 352 15.39 25.86 5.51
C VAL A 352 16.32 24.84 4.87
N GLN A 353 16.99 24.05 5.71
CA GLN A 353 17.66 22.84 5.26
C GLN A 353 16.68 21.68 5.27
N THR A 354 16.32 21.20 4.08
CA THR A 354 15.63 19.92 3.92
C THR A 354 16.67 18.86 3.56
N ILE A 355 16.64 17.71 4.23
CA ILE A 355 17.45 16.55 3.82
C ILE A 355 16.92 16.09 2.45
N VAL A 356 17.79 16.13 1.43
CA VAL A 356 17.40 15.80 0.06
C VAL A 356 17.80 14.36 -0.26
N HIS A 357 16.82 13.45 -0.35
CA HIS A 357 16.98 12.03 -0.70
C HIS A 357 17.38 11.78 -2.17
N ARG A 358 18.14 12.67 -2.81
CA ARG A 358 18.32 12.68 -4.28
C ARG A 358 18.84 11.37 -4.82
N ASP A 359 19.84 10.78 -4.17
CA ASP A 359 20.55 9.62 -4.69
C ASP A 359 19.89 8.28 -4.33
N CYS A 360 18.89 8.26 -3.43
CA CYS A 360 18.17 7.04 -3.00
C CYS A 360 16.66 7.04 -3.34
N SER A 361 16.11 8.13 -3.88
CA SER A 361 14.65 8.28 -4.05
C SER A 361 14.01 7.18 -4.90
N ALA A 362 14.67 6.73 -5.98
CA ALA A 362 14.14 5.67 -6.83
C ALA A 362 14.08 4.32 -6.08
N ALA A 363 15.15 3.95 -5.39
CA ALA A 363 15.23 2.70 -4.63
C ALA A 363 14.25 2.68 -3.45
N LEU A 364 14.09 3.80 -2.74
CA LEU A 364 13.11 3.90 -1.65
C LEU A 364 11.66 3.89 -2.17
N ALA A 365 11.41 4.47 -3.34
CA ALA A 365 10.10 4.38 -3.99
C ALA A 365 9.77 2.94 -4.40
N GLU A 366 10.71 2.22 -5.00
CA GLU A 366 10.56 0.80 -5.30
C GLU A 366 10.33 -0.05 -4.03
N LEU A 367 11.06 0.25 -2.94
CA LEU A 367 10.87 -0.42 -1.66
C LEU A 367 9.46 -0.18 -1.09
N GLU A 368 8.97 1.05 -1.14
CA GLU A 368 7.62 1.40 -0.67
C GLU A 368 6.52 0.67 -1.43
N LEU A 369 6.76 0.34 -2.70
CA LEU A 369 5.84 -0.45 -3.50
C LEU A 369 5.82 -1.92 -3.06
N ALA A 370 6.92 -2.42 -2.50
CA ALA A 370 7.07 -3.81 -2.06
C ALA A 370 6.63 -4.02 -0.58
N ALA A 371 6.72 -2.99 0.26
CA ALA A 371 6.42 -3.09 1.68
C ALA A 371 5.79 -1.82 2.28
N PRO A 372 4.87 -1.98 3.26
CA PRO A 372 4.42 -0.87 4.08
C PRO A 372 5.61 -0.14 4.70
N MET A 373 5.67 1.16 4.48
CA MET A 373 6.72 2.00 5.04
C MET A 373 6.10 3.25 5.63
N ILE A 374 6.61 3.63 6.79
CA ILE A 374 6.26 4.88 7.45
C ILE A 374 7.50 5.68 7.77
N THR A 375 7.38 6.98 7.57
CA THR A 375 8.35 7.93 8.10
C THR A 375 7.69 8.74 9.21
N VAL A 376 8.50 9.13 10.18
CA VAL A 376 8.12 10.19 11.11
C VAL A 376 8.71 11.48 10.52
N ALA A 377 7.91 12.54 10.48
CA ALA A 377 8.27 13.83 9.90
C ALA A 377 8.23 14.92 10.98
N SER A 378 9.12 15.90 10.88
CA SER A 378 9.05 17.08 11.75
C SER A 378 7.86 17.93 11.31
N THR A 379 7.30 18.67 12.24
CA THR A 379 6.19 19.58 11.95
C THR A 379 6.64 20.94 11.42
N LYS A 380 7.94 21.15 11.22
CA LYS A 380 8.51 22.35 10.59
C LYS A 380 8.22 22.39 9.08
N ALA A 381 7.92 23.58 8.60
CA ALA A 381 7.09 23.75 7.43
C ALA A 381 7.79 23.59 6.07
N GLY A 382 9.12 23.55 6.00
CA GLY A 382 9.78 23.22 4.74
C GLY A 382 9.46 21.81 4.25
N GLU A 383 9.25 20.85 5.15
CA GLU A 383 8.77 19.51 4.75
C GLU A 383 7.33 19.53 4.20
N LEU A 384 6.50 20.53 4.56
CA LEU A 384 5.11 20.65 4.11
C LEU A 384 4.98 21.21 2.69
N GLU A 385 5.85 22.14 2.28
CA GLU A 385 5.84 22.73 0.93
C GLU A 385 6.85 22.10 -0.05
N LEU A 386 8.01 21.63 0.44
CA LEU A 386 9.16 21.35 -0.44
C LEU A 386 9.27 19.89 -0.91
N SER A 387 8.53 18.95 -0.29
CA SER A 387 8.78 17.54 -0.58
C SER A 387 8.32 17.09 -1.97
N SER A 388 7.17 17.59 -2.47
CA SER A 388 6.67 17.21 -3.79
C SER A 388 7.23 18.05 -4.94
N ALA A 389 7.51 19.33 -4.70
CA ALA A 389 7.97 20.26 -5.75
C ALA A 389 9.45 20.06 -6.12
N PHE A 390 10.26 19.45 -5.25
CA PHE A 390 11.70 19.27 -5.44
C PHE A 390 12.13 17.80 -5.66
N GLY A 391 11.17 16.92 -5.98
CA GLY A 391 11.44 15.52 -6.32
C GLY A 391 11.94 14.67 -5.14
N GLN A 392 11.51 14.99 -3.91
CA GLN A 392 11.90 14.22 -2.74
C GLN A 392 11.01 13.00 -2.56
N PHE A 393 11.62 11.86 -2.23
CA PHE A 393 10.88 10.72 -1.76
C PHE A 393 10.26 11.00 -0.38
N VAL A 394 8.95 10.82 -0.26
CA VAL A 394 8.23 10.77 1.03
C VAL A 394 7.29 9.58 0.97
N PRO A 395 7.37 8.64 1.93
CA PRO A 395 6.41 7.55 1.99
C PRO A 395 4.96 8.07 2.04
N ARG A 396 4.04 7.24 1.57
CA ARG A 396 2.59 7.45 1.63
C ARG A 396 2.12 7.67 3.07
N ALA A 397 2.68 6.92 4.02
CA ALA A 397 2.46 7.12 5.44
C ALA A 397 3.53 8.03 6.05
N ALA A 398 3.11 9.16 6.61
CA ALA A 398 3.96 10.11 7.33
C ALA A 398 3.26 10.59 8.61
N LEU A 399 3.94 10.41 9.75
CA LEU A 399 3.48 10.93 11.04
C LEU A 399 4.14 12.28 11.30
N TYR A 400 3.35 13.34 11.26
CA TYR A 400 3.80 14.68 11.67
C TYR A 400 3.70 14.79 13.19
N LEU A 401 4.85 14.78 13.88
CA LEU A 401 4.90 14.77 15.34
C LEU A 401 5.49 16.06 15.92
N PRO A 402 5.01 16.52 17.09
CA PRO A 402 5.56 17.72 17.73
C PRO A 402 7.02 17.54 18.14
N ASP A 403 7.84 18.58 18.00
CA ASP A 403 9.26 18.57 18.40
C ASP A 403 9.48 18.21 19.88
N ALA A 404 8.49 18.44 20.75
CA ALA A 404 8.59 18.13 22.17
C ALA A 404 8.30 16.65 22.51
N THR A 405 7.50 15.96 21.70
CA THR A 405 6.94 14.63 22.04
C THR A 405 7.16 13.57 20.96
N TRP A 406 7.80 13.92 19.85
CA TRP A 406 8.04 12.99 18.73
C TRP A 406 8.72 11.69 19.19
N PHE A 407 9.70 11.81 20.09
CA PHE A 407 10.53 10.68 20.49
C PHE A 407 9.73 9.61 21.24
N GLU A 408 8.69 9.99 21.99
CA GLU A 408 7.82 9.03 22.68
C GLU A 408 7.13 8.09 21.68
N THR A 409 6.73 8.62 20.51
CA THR A 409 6.12 7.81 19.45
C THR A 409 7.17 7.01 18.70
N VAL A 410 8.33 7.59 18.40
CA VAL A 410 9.44 6.87 17.73
C VAL A 410 9.94 5.71 18.59
N ALA A 411 10.15 5.91 19.88
CA ALA A 411 10.55 4.88 20.82
C ALA A 411 9.54 3.73 20.89
N LYS A 412 8.24 4.00 20.75
CA LYS A 412 7.21 2.96 20.61
C LYS A 412 7.26 2.24 19.25
N LEU A 413 7.52 2.97 18.17
CA LEU A 413 7.55 2.40 16.82
C LEU A 413 8.77 1.53 16.56
N ILE A 414 9.93 1.86 17.13
CA ILE A 414 11.18 1.10 16.94
C ILE A 414 10.98 -0.39 17.23
N PRO A 415 10.54 -0.84 18.42
CA PRO A 415 10.38 -2.27 18.71
C PRO A 415 9.24 -2.92 17.90
N LEU A 416 8.24 -2.15 17.46
CA LEU A 416 7.12 -2.64 16.65
C LEU A 416 7.49 -2.85 15.18
N ALA A 417 8.45 -2.08 14.65
CA ALA A 417 8.85 -2.17 13.25
C ALA A 417 9.54 -3.51 12.95
N ALA A 418 9.23 -4.08 11.79
CA ALA A 418 9.88 -5.30 11.32
C ALA A 418 11.33 -5.01 10.89
N GLN A 419 11.56 -3.88 10.24
CA GLN A 419 12.87 -3.38 9.83
C GLN A 419 12.96 -1.87 10.10
N VAL A 420 14.16 -1.37 10.37
CA VAL A 420 14.42 0.06 10.57
C VAL A 420 15.44 0.53 9.54
N ILE A 421 15.13 1.64 8.89
CA ILE A 421 16.09 2.38 8.06
C ILE A 421 16.35 3.71 8.76
N VAL A 422 17.63 4.02 8.98
CA VAL A 422 18.05 5.31 9.52
C VAL A 422 18.76 6.08 8.43
N TRP A 423 18.19 7.21 8.03
CA TRP A 423 18.90 8.18 7.20
C TRP A 423 19.69 9.12 8.10
N ALA A 424 21.01 9.05 8.03
CA ALA A 424 21.94 9.74 8.90
C ALA A 424 22.80 10.72 8.09
N ALA A 425 23.01 11.93 8.60
CA ALA A 425 23.84 12.94 7.92
C ALA A 425 24.77 13.66 8.91
N GLU A 426 24.22 14.08 10.04
CA GLU A 426 24.97 14.70 11.14
C GLU A 426 24.54 14.09 12.47
N LEU A 427 25.45 13.99 13.44
CA LEU A 427 25.13 13.51 14.77
C LEU A 427 24.39 14.58 15.58
N THR A 428 23.10 14.73 15.33
CA THR A 428 22.22 15.60 16.11
C THR A 428 21.89 14.96 17.47
N PRO A 429 21.47 15.75 18.48
CA PRO A 429 20.98 15.18 19.74
C PRO A 429 19.83 14.19 19.56
N ALA A 430 18.96 14.43 18.58
CA ALA A 430 17.82 13.57 18.31
C ALA A 430 18.21 12.29 17.58
N LEU A 431 19.11 12.32 16.59
CA LEU A 431 19.68 11.09 16.02
C LEU A 431 20.47 10.28 17.05
N ALA A 432 21.22 10.95 17.94
CA ALA A 432 21.90 10.26 19.04
C ALA A 432 20.89 9.52 19.95
N GLN A 433 19.72 10.12 20.18
CA GLN A 433 18.62 9.51 20.93
C GLN A 433 18.00 8.32 20.19
N GLU A 434 17.79 8.42 18.87
CA GLU A 434 17.33 7.31 18.01
C GLU A 434 18.32 6.14 18.04
N ILE A 435 19.61 6.42 17.84
CA ILE A 435 20.68 5.40 17.90
C ILE A 435 20.73 4.72 19.27
N ALA A 436 20.61 5.49 20.36
CA ALA A 436 20.59 4.93 21.71
C ALA A 436 19.37 4.00 21.91
N CYS A 437 18.20 4.38 21.42
CA CYS A 437 16.99 3.56 21.48
C CYS A 437 17.12 2.27 20.67
N LEU A 438 17.74 2.34 19.49
CA LEU A 438 18.03 1.15 18.68
C LEU A 438 18.95 0.17 19.42
N ARG A 439 19.95 0.67 20.16
CA ARG A 439 20.81 -0.17 21.01
C ARG A 439 20.03 -0.81 22.14
N GLU A 440 19.22 -0.02 22.86
CA GLU A 440 18.42 -0.48 23.98
C GLU A 440 17.48 -1.63 23.58
N HIS A 441 16.88 -1.54 22.39
CA HIS A 441 16.02 -2.59 21.85
C HIS A 441 16.76 -3.68 21.05
N GLY A 442 18.10 -3.67 21.03
CA GLY A 442 18.90 -4.68 20.35
C GLY A 442 18.76 -4.69 18.82
N ARG A 443 18.36 -3.58 18.22
CA ARG A 443 18.06 -3.42 16.78
C ARG A 443 19.27 -3.12 15.91
N MET A 444 20.48 -3.31 16.41
CA MET A 444 21.69 -2.96 15.66
C MET A 444 21.86 -3.82 14.40
N ALA A 445 21.62 -5.13 14.51
CA ALA A 445 21.88 -6.09 13.44
C ALA A 445 20.92 -6.00 12.26
N ASP A 446 19.69 -5.52 12.48
CA ASP A 446 18.61 -5.44 11.47
C ASP A 446 18.26 -4.00 11.09
N THR A 447 19.05 -3.03 11.53
CA THR A 447 18.94 -1.64 11.09
C THR A 447 19.88 -1.38 9.92
N LEU A 448 19.34 -0.79 8.86
CA LEU A 448 20.11 -0.25 7.74
C LEU A 448 20.36 1.25 7.98
N ILE A 449 21.62 1.65 8.10
CA ILE A 449 22.00 3.07 8.21
C ILE A 449 22.50 3.55 6.85
N ILE A 450 21.81 4.54 6.28
CA ILE A 450 22.21 5.22 5.06
C ILE A 450 22.84 6.56 5.44
N VAL A 451 24.13 6.72 5.16
CA VAL A 451 24.87 7.95 5.44
C VAL A 451 24.83 8.86 4.22
N ASP A 452 24.31 10.07 4.41
CA ASP A 452 24.17 11.09 3.37
C ASP A 452 25.51 11.67 2.93
N GLU A 453 25.56 12.25 1.73
CA GLU A 453 26.77 12.90 1.23
C GLU A 453 27.07 14.18 2.04
N PRO A 454 28.34 14.41 2.43
CA PRO A 454 28.72 15.70 2.97
C PRO A 454 28.44 16.80 1.93
N PRO A 455 27.93 17.97 2.35
CA PRO A 455 27.57 19.03 1.42
C PRO A 455 28.84 19.56 0.75
N SER A 456 28.77 19.84 -0.55
CA SER A 456 29.88 20.45 -1.29
C SER A 456 30.30 21.80 -0.70
N VAL A 457 31.53 22.25 -0.95
CA VAL A 457 32.04 23.55 -0.47
C VAL A 457 31.14 24.71 -0.89
N ILE A 458 30.57 24.64 -2.10
CA ILE A 458 29.63 25.62 -2.60
C ILE A 458 28.33 25.56 -1.80
N GLN A 459 27.76 24.37 -1.58
CA GLN A 459 26.56 24.21 -0.75
C GLN A 459 26.80 24.66 0.69
N GLN A 460 27.94 24.37 1.31
CA GLN A 460 28.30 24.84 2.64
C GLN A 460 28.39 26.37 2.71
N ALA A 461 28.83 27.03 1.63
CA ALA A 461 28.91 28.49 1.56
C ALA A 461 27.53 29.17 1.40
N PHE A 462 26.57 28.50 0.76
CA PHE A 462 25.20 29.00 0.57
C PHE A 462 24.20 28.54 1.64
N LEU A 463 24.44 27.38 2.24
CA LEU A 463 23.62 26.71 3.24
C LEU A 463 24.55 26.10 4.30
N PRO A 464 25.09 26.91 5.24
CA PRO A 464 25.92 26.40 6.32
C PRO A 464 25.08 25.40 7.14
N ARG A 465 25.52 24.14 7.26
CA ARG A 465 24.89 23.20 8.20
C ARG A 465 25.25 23.59 9.65
N GLY A 466 24.48 23.08 10.61
CA GLY A 466 24.71 23.33 12.04
C GLY A 466 26.11 22.91 12.49
N LYS A 467 26.49 23.27 13.74
CA LYS A 467 27.81 22.89 14.30
C LYS A 467 27.95 21.40 14.66
N ASN A 468 27.07 20.54 14.13
CA ASN A 468 27.03 19.13 14.46
C ASN A 468 28.15 18.37 13.72
N GLU A 469 28.52 17.21 14.28
CA GLU A 469 29.53 16.36 13.69
C GLU A 469 28.97 15.67 12.43
N VAL A 470 29.67 15.80 11.29
CA VAL A 470 29.28 15.15 10.03
C VAL A 470 29.52 13.65 10.14
N LEU A 471 28.49 12.86 9.85
CA LEU A 471 28.60 11.41 9.88
C LEU A 471 29.27 10.89 8.62
N THR A 472 30.10 9.86 8.80
CA THR A 472 30.66 9.05 7.72
C THR A 472 30.36 7.59 8.02
N THR A 473 30.51 6.71 7.03
CA THR A 473 30.26 5.26 7.23
C THR A 473 31.14 4.63 8.32
N ASN A 474 32.29 5.23 8.62
CA ASN A 474 33.22 4.78 9.67
C ASN A 474 33.10 5.56 10.99
N HIS A 475 32.04 6.36 11.14
CA HIS A 475 31.89 7.21 12.32
C HIS A 475 31.74 6.36 13.61
N PRO A 476 32.41 6.70 14.72
CA PRO A 476 32.38 5.88 15.95
C PRO A 476 30.97 5.61 16.50
N ALA A 477 30.06 6.58 16.38
CA ALA A 477 28.67 6.42 16.79
C ALA A 477 27.91 5.31 16.03
N LEU A 478 28.41 4.90 14.86
CA LEU A 478 27.81 3.90 13.98
C LEU A 478 28.56 2.56 13.99
N ALA A 479 29.66 2.45 14.75
CA ALA A 479 30.57 1.29 14.68
C ALA A 479 29.94 -0.06 15.07
N GLU A 480 28.87 -0.03 15.87
CA GLU A 480 28.13 -1.22 16.30
C GLU A 480 27.09 -1.70 15.27
N PHE A 481 26.82 -0.91 14.23
CA PHE A 481 25.85 -1.25 13.20
C PHE A 481 26.59 -1.95 12.04
N PRO A 482 26.25 -3.20 11.70
CA PRO A 482 26.92 -3.93 10.63
C PRO A 482 26.49 -3.47 9.23
N ASN A 483 25.33 -2.82 9.10
CA ASN A 483 24.75 -2.42 7.81
C ASN A 483 24.77 -0.89 7.66
N VAL A 484 25.97 -0.32 7.48
CA VAL A 484 26.16 1.12 7.24
C VAL A 484 26.64 1.32 5.81
N VAL A 485 25.90 2.12 5.02
CA VAL A 485 26.13 2.29 3.59
C VAL A 485 26.11 3.76 3.19
N ASP A 486 26.86 4.11 2.16
CA ASP A 486 26.86 5.47 1.62
C ASP A 486 25.67 5.67 0.67
N ALA A 487 24.95 6.80 0.79
CA ALA A 487 23.80 7.10 -0.06
C ALA A 487 24.11 7.07 -1.57
N ARG A 488 25.37 7.32 -1.96
CA ARG A 488 25.82 7.29 -3.37
C ARG A 488 25.82 5.89 -3.96
N GLU A 489 25.83 4.84 -3.14
CA GLU A 489 25.74 3.46 -3.61
C GLU A 489 24.40 3.15 -4.28
N PHE A 490 23.36 3.93 -3.97
CA PHE A 490 22.02 3.79 -4.54
C PHE A 490 21.78 4.65 -5.79
N LYS A 491 22.74 5.51 -6.14
CA LYS A 491 22.58 6.46 -7.25
C LYS A 491 22.35 5.73 -8.56
N ASN A 492 21.20 5.99 -9.18
CA ASN A 492 20.73 5.33 -10.40
C ASN A 492 20.57 3.80 -10.28
N ARG A 493 20.36 3.28 -9.07
CA ARG A 493 20.13 1.85 -8.82
C ARG A 493 18.73 1.65 -8.24
N GLY A 494 18.04 0.61 -8.70
CA GLY A 494 16.81 0.11 -8.08
C GLY A 494 17.12 -0.81 -6.90
N VAL A 495 16.07 -1.34 -6.27
CA VAL A 495 16.20 -2.33 -5.19
C VAL A 495 16.89 -3.60 -5.69
N ALA A 496 16.62 -4.01 -6.94
CA ALA A 496 17.24 -5.18 -7.56
C ALA A 496 18.77 -5.05 -7.74
N ASP A 497 19.32 -3.84 -7.75
CA ASP A 497 20.76 -3.60 -7.92
C ASP A 497 21.46 -3.18 -6.60
N SER A 498 20.74 -3.30 -5.48
CA SER A 498 21.20 -2.88 -4.16
C SER A 498 21.15 -4.05 -3.16
N PRO A 499 22.29 -4.73 -2.90
CA PRO A 499 22.34 -5.84 -1.94
C PRO A 499 21.76 -5.50 -0.55
N PRO A 500 22.01 -4.31 0.04
CA PRO A 500 21.40 -3.93 1.32
C PRO A 500 19.87 -3.89 1.28
N LEU A 501 19.26 -3.36 0.20
CA LEU A 501 17.80 -3.30 0.08
C LEU A 501 17.19 -4.65 -0.27
N GLN A 502 17.88 -5.49 -1.03
CA GLN A 502 17.46 -6.88 -1.25
C GLN A 502 17.43 -7.67 0.07
N GLN A 503 18.47 -7.53 0.91
CA GLN A 503 18.50 -8.17 2.23
C GLN A 503 17.34 -7.70 3.10
N LEU A 504 17.02 -6.41 3.07
CA LEU A 504 15.86 -5.85 3.76
C LEU A 504 14.55 -6.45 3.24
N LEU A 505 14.38 -6.58 1.92
CA LEU A 505 13.21 -7.26 1.35
C LEU A 505 13.11 -8.73 1.75
N ILE A 506 14.22 -9.45 1.75
CA ILE A 506 14.27 -10.85 2.22
C ILE A 506 13.88 -10.94 3.69
N ALA A 507 14.38 -10.03 4.54
CA ALA A 507 14.04 -9.97 5.95
C ALA A 507 12.54 -9.65 6.16
N LEU A 508 11.97 -8.74 5.38
CA LEU A 508 10.53 -8.45 5.41
C LEU A 508 9.68 -9.63 4.93
N ALA A 509 10.09 -10.32 3.87
CA ALA A 509 9.44 -11.54 3.41
C ALA A 509 9.48 -12.61 4.51
N ALA A 510 10.64 -12.84 5.13
CA ALA A 510 10.78 -13.74 6.26
C ALA A 510 9.90 -13.33 7.46
N ALA A 511 9.77 -12.03 7.73
CA ALA A 511 8.88 -11.53 8.77
C ALA A 511 7.39 -11.78 8.46
N ARG A 512 6.99 -11.78 7.17
CA ARG A 512 5.61 -12.13 6.76
C ARG A 512 5.31 -13.62 6.93
N GLU A 513 6.30 -14.48 6.71
CA GLU A 513 6.18 -15.93 6.90
C GLU A 513 6.06 -16.34 8.39
N VAL A 514 6.42 -15.46 9.33
CA VAL A 514 6.19 -15.70 10.76
C VAL A 514 4.68 -15.83 11.01
N PRO A 515 4.23 -16.89 11.73
CA PRO A 515 2.83 -17.09 12.07
C PRO A 515 2.24 -15.83 12.68
N ILE A 516 1.03 -15.49 12.22
CA ILE A 516 0.38 -14.24 12.57
C ILE A 516 0.18 -14.09 14.10
N GLU A 517 -0.07 -15.19 14.80
CA GLU A 517 -0.22 -15.23 16.25
C GLU A 517 1.06 -14.76 16.95
N GLN A 518 2.22 -15.22 16.48
CA GLN A 518 3.52 -14.80 17.02
C GLN A 518 3.79 -13.31 16.75
N ARG A 519 3.39 -12.80 15.58
CA ARG A 519 3.49 -11.37 15.26
C ARG A 519 2.60 -10.53 16.16
N ILE A 520 1.35 -10.95 16.35
CA ILE A 520 0.39 -10.30 17.25
C ILE A 520 0.90 -10.29 18.70
N ASP A 521 1.45 -11.40 19.18
CA ASP A 521 1.97 -11.50 20.55
C ASP A 521 3.21 -10.62 20.76
N ARG A 522 4.09 -10.51 19.75
CA ARG A 522 5.19 -9.52 19.75
C ARG A 522 4.64 -8.10 19.89
N ILE A 523 3.63 -7.73 19.10
CA ILE A 523 3.01 -6.39 19.14
C ILE A 523 2.40 -6.14 20.52
N ARG A 524 1.63 -7.09 21.07
CA ARG A 524 1.04 -6.99 22.40
C ARG A 524 2.10 -6.77 23.48
N THR A 525 3.21 -7.50 23.42
CA THR A 525 4.31 -7.39 24.39
C THR A 525 4.95 -6.01 24.40
N HIS A 526 5.01 -5.33 23.26
CA HIS A 526 5.58 -3.98 23.15
C HIS A 526 4.57 -2.84 23.36
N LEU A 527 3.26 -3.14 23.36
CA LEU A 527 2.20 -2.16 23.63
C LEU A 527 1.67 -2.21 25.07
N ALA A 528 1.90 -3.29 25.81
CA ALA A 528 1.61 -3.43 27.23
C ALA A 528 2.63 -2.68 28.08
#